data_AF-A0A6J4LHX8-F1
#
_entry.id   AF-A0A6J4LHX8-F1
#
_cell.length_a   1.000
_cell.length_b   1.000
_cell.length_c   1.000
_cell.angle_alpha   90.00
_cell.angle_beta   90.00
_cell.angle_gamma   90.00
#
_symmetry.space_group_name_H-M   'P 1'
#
loop_
_entity.id
_entity.type
_entity.pdbx_description
1 polymer ?
#
loop_
_entity_poly.entity_id
_entity_poly.type
_entity_poly.pdbx_seq_one_letter_code
_entity_poly.pdbx_strand_id
1 'polypeptide(L)'
;MAEHLGASFLQLPPYFTPRQADVLVNFLENVPEEIPVAVEFRHEDWFKPSAVVEGTFLQMEQMGISTVLTDVAGRRDALHMHLTTPVAVVRFVGNGLHPSDYRRIEDWVERLDGWFKGGLQTLYFFVHQPDNVLSPDLALYFIRLLNGQFGLNLAEPRISTQAVQGSLF
;
A
#
# COMPACT_ATOMS: atom_id res chain seq x y z
N MET A 1 -22.97 2.25 6.49
CA MET A 1 -21.56 1.82 6.66
C MET A 1 -20.82 1.68 5.34
N ALA A 2 -21.48 1.30 4.23
CA ALA A 2 -20.82 1.04 2.94
C ALA A 2 -20.19 2.28 2.25
N GLU A 3 -20.69 3.50 2.46
CA GLU A 3 -20.31 4.67 1.65
C GLU A 3 -18.90 5.26 1.93
N HIS A 4 -18.21 4.80 2.98
CA HIS A 4 -16.88 5.30 3.37
C HIS A 4 -15.85 4.18 3.57
N LEU A 5 -16.18 2.92 3.25
CA LEU A 5 -15.25 1.81 3.43
C LEU A 5 -14.25 1.77 2.27
N GLY A 6 -12.98 2.03 2.56
CA GLY A 6 -11.86 1.78 1.65
C GLY A 6 -11.43 0.31 1.65
N ALA A 7 -10.27 -0.02 1.06
CA ALA A 7 -9.76 -1.38 1.08
C ALA A 7 -9.46 -1.88 2.50
N SER A 8 -10.05 -3.02 2.87
CA SER A 8 -9.72 -3.76 4.10
C SER A 8 -8.34 -4.39 3.97
N PHE A 9 -7.53 -4.25 5.01
CA PHE A 9 -6.12 -4.61 4.97
C PHE A 9 -5.88 -5.95 5.67
N LEU A 10 -5.59 -7.01 4.90
CA LEU A 10 -5.21 -8.33 5.42
C LEU A 10 -3.70 -8.52 5.39
N GLN A 11 -3.03 -8.36 6.53
CA GLN A 11 -1.60 -8.65 6.64
C GLN A 11 -1.34 -10.10 7.01
N LEU A 12 -0.63 -10.83 6.16
CA LEU A 12 -0.20 -12.19 6.47
C LEU A 12 1.04 -12.17 7.38
N PRO A 13 1.15 -13.11 8.35
CA PRO A 13 2.32 -13.19 9.19
C PRO A 13 3.56 -13.62 8.38
N PRO A 14 4.78 -13.31 8.85
CA PRO A 14 6.00 -13.54 8.10
C PRO A 14 6.36 -15.03 7.94
N TYR A 15 5.69 -15.94 8.64
CA TYR A 15 5.84 -17.40 8.48
C TYR A 15 4.80 -18.01 7.53
N PHE A 16 3.87 -17.22 6.99
CA PHE A 16 2.88 -17.70 6.02
C PHE A 16 3.53 -17.83 4.65
N THR A 17 3.81 -19.06 4.23
CA THR A 17 4.52 -19.34 2.96
C THR A 17 3.55 -19.73 1.84
N PRO A 18 3.98 -19.76 0.56
CA PRO A 18 3.16 -20.31 -0.54
C PRO A 18 2.67 -21.74 -0.32
N ARG A 19 3.29 -22.52 0.57
CA ARG A 19 2.79 -23.86 0.94
C ARG A 19 1.42 -23.84 1.60
N GLN A 20 0.97 -22.68 2.06
CA GLN A 20 -0.32 -22.44 2.69
C GLN A 20 -1.28 -21.68 1.76
N ALA A 21 -0.99 -21.59 0.46
CA ALA A 21 -1.81 -20.87 -0.51
C ALA A 21 -3.28 -21.34 -0.47
N ASP A 22 -3.54 -22.64 -0.39
CA ASP A 22 -4.90 -23.17 -0.31
C ASP A 22 -5.66 -22.62 0.91
N VAL A 23 -4.98 -22.41 2.04
CA VAL A 23 -5.60 -21.82 3.24
C VAL A 23 -6.00 -20.37 2.98
N LEU A 24 -5.15 -19.61 2.30
CA LEU A 24 -5.43 -18.22 1.93
C LEU A 24 -6.60 -18.14 0.95
N VAL A 25 -6.58 -18.95 -0.11
CA VAL A 25 -7.62 -18.96 -1.14
C VAL A 25 -8.97 -19.33 -0.53
N ASN A 26 -9.03 -20.41 0.25
CA ASN A 26 -10.28 -20.80 0.94
C ASN A 26 -10.79 -19.69 1.86
N PHE A 27 -9.90 -18.97 2.57
CA PHE A 27 -10.31 -17.83 3.38
C PHE A 27 -10.92 -16.72 2.52
N LEU A 28 -10.26 -16.34 1.42
CA LEU A 28 -10.68 -15.26 0.53
C LEU A 28 -12.00 -15.56 -0.18
N GLU A 29 -12.24 -16.81 -0.58
CA GLU A 29 -13.51 -17.26 -1.17
C GLU A 29 -14.71 -17.09 -0.23
N ASN A 30 -14.46 -17.04 1.09
CA ASN A 30 -15.50 -16.87 2.11
C ASN A 30 -15.61 -15.42 2.62
N VAL A 31 -14.81 -14.49 2.08
CA VAL A 31 -14.97 -13.06 2.37
C VAL A 31 -16.20 -12.54 1.61
N PRO A 32 -17.12 -11.82 2.28
CA PRO A 32 -18.26 -11.20 1.61
C PRO A 32 -17.79 -10.24 0.50
N GLU A 33 -18.40 -10.33 -0.69
CA GLU A 33 -18.03 -9.52 -1.87
C GLU A 33 -18.10 -8.01 -1.61
N GLU A 34 -18.94 -7.58 -0.65
CA GLU A 34 -19.09 -6.17 -0.27
C GLU A 34 -17.90 -5.63 0.54
N ILE A 35 -16.98 -6.50 0.98
CA ILE A 35 -15.79 -6.13 1.73
C ILE A 35 -14.59 -6.15 0.78
N PRO A 36 -14.15 -4.99 0.25
CA PRO A 36 -12.94 -4.95 -0.56
C PRO A 36 -11.75 -5.34 0.32
N VAL A 37 -10.95 -6.33 -0.11
CA VAL A 37 -9.76 -6.80 0.62
C VAL A 37 -8.50 -6.60 -0.22
N ALA A 38 -7.44 -6.17 0.45
CA ALA A 38 -6.08 -6.17 -0.06
C ALA A 38 -5.17 -7.00 0.85
N VAL A 39 -4.38 -7.91 0.26
CA VAL A 39 -3.52 -8.86 0.99
C VAL A 39 -2.06 -8.40 0.97
N GLU A 40 -1.45 -8.24 2.15
CA GLU A 40 -0.01 -7.99 2.31
C GLU A 40 0.73 -9.30 2.57
N PHE A 41 1.55 -9.71 1.61
CA PHE A 41 2.48 -10.83 1.75
C PHE A 41 3.77 -10.37 2.42
N ARG A 42 4.33 -11.19 3.32
CA ARG A 42 5.53 -10.81 4.09
C ARG A 42 6.69 -11.80 4.00
N HIS A 43 6.39 -13.06 3.67
CA HIS A 43 7.40 -14.10 3.49
C HIS A 43 7.99 -14.01 2.08
N GLU A 44 9.32 -14.06 1.98
CA GLU A 44 10.08 -13.85 0.72
C GLU A 44 9.70 -14.81 -0.41
N ASP A 45 9.31 -16.05 -0.08
CA ASP A 45 8.90 -17.05 -1.07
C ASP A 45 7.68 -16.64 -1.91
N TRP A 46 6.85 -15.70 -1.43
CA TRP A 46 5.76 -15.13 -2.24
C TRP A 46 6.25 -14.25 -3.38
N PHE A 47 7.51 -13.81 -3.34
CA PHE A 47 8.11 -12.93 -4.35
C PHE A 47 9.03 -13.70 -5.30
N LYS A 48 9.14 -15.02 -5.12
CA LYS A 48 9.89 -15.91 -6.00
C LYS A 48 8.94 -16.49 -7.05
N PRO A 49 9.30 -16.48 -8.35
CA PRO A 49 8.47 -17.08 -9.38
C PRO A 49 8.16 -18.55 -9.06
N SER A 50 6.87 -18.89 -9.01
CA SER A 50 6.42 -20.27 -8.86
C SER A 50 4.97 -20.39 -9.34
N ALA A 51 4.60 -21.59 -9.81
CA ALA A 51 3.24 -21.87 -10.24
C ALA A 51 2.21 -21.66 -9.11
N VAL A 52 2.59 -21.88 -7.86
CA VAL A 52 1.71 -21.66 -6.70
C VAL A 52 1.45 -20.18 -6.47
N VAL A 53 2.50 -19.34 -6.54
CA VAL A 53 2.35 -17.88 -6.39
C VAL A 53 1.52 -17.30 -7.53
N GLU A 54 1.85 -17.65 -8.78
CA GLU A 54 1.11 -17.20 -9.97
C GLU A 54 -0.36 -17.65 -9.91
N GLY A 55 -0.62 -18.91 -9.56
CA GLY A 55 -1.97 -19.43 -9.38
C GLY A 55 -2.75 -18.68 -8.29
N THR A 56 -2.10 -18.37 -7.17
CA THR A 56 -2.73 -17.62 -6.07
C THR A 56 -3.13 -16.21 -6.53
N PHE A 57 -2.25 -15.49 -7.23
CA PHE A 57 -2.55 -14.14 -7.72
C PHE A 57 -3.65 -14.15 -8.78
N LEU A 58 -3.67 -15.15 -9.67
CA LEU A 58 -4.77 -15.32 -10.63
C LEU A 58 -6.11 -15.57 -9.93
N GLN A 59 -6.15 -16.38 -8.87
CA GLN A 59 -7.36 -16.59 -8.08
C GLN A 59 -7.80 -15.31 -7.37
N MET A 60 -6.85 -14.54 -6.82
CA MET A 60 -7.13 -13.23 -6.23
C MET A 60 -7.73 -12.27 -7.27
N GLU A 61 -7.16 -12.20 -8.47
CA GLU A 61 -7.69 -11.39 -9.58
C GLU A 61 -9.13 -11.79 -9.94
N GLN A 62 -9.41 -13.10 -10.07
CA GLN A 62 -10.75 -13.61 -10.35
C GLN A 62 -11.78 -13.25 -9.27
N MET A 63 -11.34 -13.17 -8.00
CA MET A 63 -12.17 -12.78 -6.86
C MET A 63 -12.21 -11.25 -6.64
N GLY A 64 -11.51 -10.45 -7.45
CA GLY A 64 -11.41 -9.00 -7.24
C GLY A 64 -10.63 -8.58 -5.98
N ILE A 65 -9.79 -9.48 -5.45
CA ILE A 65 -8.97 -9.24 -4.27
C ILE A 65 -7.67 -8.57 -4.69
N SER A 66 -7.33 -7.46 -4.05
CA SER A 66 -6.13 -6.68 -4.36
C SER A 66 -4.90 -7.18 -3.59
N THR A 67 -3.72 -6.81 -4.04
CA THR A 67 -2.45 -7.00 -3.30
C THR A 67 -2.01 -5.69 -2.65
N VAL A 68 -1.32 -5.78 -1.52
CA VAL A 68 -0.61 -4.65 -0.92
C VAL A 68 0.85 -4.67 -1.38
N LEU A 69 1.31 -3.54 -1.91
CA LEU A 69 2.70 -3.30 -2.27
C LEU A 69 3.41 -2.58 -1.14
N THR A 70 4.41 -3.22 -0.54
CA THR A 70 5.08 -2.67 0.64
C THR A 70 6.46 -2.13 0.30
N ASP A 71 6.60 -0.81 0.33
CA ASP A 71 7.85 -0.09 0.09
C ASP A 71 8.55 0.20 1.41
N VAL A 72 9.58 -0.58 1.73
CA VAL A 72 10.40 -0.42 2.94
C VAL A 72 11.86 -0.35 2.51
N ALA A 73 12.61 0.59 3.10
CA ALA A 73 14.05 0.68 2.87
C ALA A 73 14.74 -0.65 3.25
N GLY A 74 15.48 -1.23 2.31
CA GLY A 74 16.21 -2.50 2.52
C GLY A 74 15.39 -3.78 2.35
N ARG A 75 14.08 -3.71 2.05
CA ARG A 75 13.21 -4.87 1.77
C ARG A 75 12.55 -4.77 0.40
N ARG A 76 13.37 -4.70 -0.65
CA ARG A 76 12.91 -4.56 -2.05
C ARG A 76 12.15 -5.77 -2.55
N ASP A 77 12.38 -6.95 -1.96
CA ASP A 77 11.65 -8.18 -2.25
C ASP A 77 10.15 -8.02 -2.03
N ALA A 78 9.74 -7.32 -0.95
CA ALA A 78 8.34 -7.06 -0.62
C ALA A 78 7.64 -6.07 -1.58
N LEU A 79 8.41 -5.41 -2.44
CA LEU A 79 7.91 -4.49 -3.45
C LEU A 79 7.73 -5.20 -4.79
N HIS A 80 6.90 -6.24 -4.80
CA HIS A 80 6.76 -7.19 -5.92
C HIS A 80 6.06 -6.62 -7.17
N MET A 81 5.43 -5.44 -7.08
CA MET A 81 4.81 -4.71 -8.20
C MET A 81 3.75 -5.49 -9.00
N HIS A 82 3.18 -6.53 -8.39
CA HIS A 82 2.11 -7.32 -9.00
C HIS A 82 0.77 -6.73 -8.56
N LEU A 83 -0.02 -6.22 -9.50
CA LEU A 83 -1.40 -5.78 -9.24
C LEU A 83 -2.34 -6.87 -9.74
N THR A 84 -3.30 -7.28 -8.90
CA THR A 84 -4.35 -8.26 -9.26
C THR A 84 -5.65 -7.58 -9.67
N THR A 85 -5.77 -6.27 -9.46
CA THR A 85 -6.96 -5.47 -9.80
C THR A 85 -6.54 -4.09 -10.28
N PRO A 86 -7.46 -3.28 -10.85
CA PRO A 86 -7.22 -1.85 -11.12
C PRO A 86 -7.12 -0.97 -9.86
N VAL A 87 -6.94 -1.56 -8.66
CA VAL A 87 -6.76 -0.89 -7.38
C VAL A 87 -5.34 -1.15 -6.88
N ALA A 88 -4.59 -0.07 -6.69
CA ALA A 88 -3.27 -0.14 -6.06
C ALA A 88 -3.39 0.18 -4.58
N VAL A 89 -2.90 -0.72 -3.73
CA VAL A 89 -2.75 -0.48 -2.30
C VAL A 89 -1.26 -0.46 -1.98
N VAL A 90 -0.73 0.70 -1.60
CA VAL A 90 0.69 0.90 -1.31
C VAL A 90 0.87 1.21 0.15
N ARG A 91 1.72 0.45 0.83
CA ARG A 91 2.20 0.76 2.18
C ARG A 91 3.62 1.27 2.08
N PHE A 92 3.77 2.59 2.17
CA PHE A 92 5.06 3.26 2.12
C PHE A 92 5.63 3.45 3.54
N VAL A 93 6.78 2.87 3.81
CA VAL A 93 7.50 2.99 5.07
C VAL A 93 8.74 3.87 4.85
N GLY A 94 8.64 5.09 5.36
CA GLY A 94 9.70 6.07 5.40
C GLY A 94 10.73 5.82 6.50
N ASN A 95 11.77 6.66 6.50
CA ASN A 95 12.90 6.60 7.41
C ASN A 95 13.18 7.99 8.01
N GLY A 96 12.16 8.60 8.62
CA GLY A 96 12.28 9.89 9.32
C GLY A 96 12.57 11.06 8.37
N LEU A 97 11.91 11.11 7.21
CA LEU A 97 12.15 12.11 6.16
C LEU A 97 13.59 12.11 5.63
N HIS A 98 14.28 10.98 5.70
CA HIS A 98 15.58 10.83 5.06
C HIS A 98 15.46 11.15 3.55
N PRO A 99 16.48 11.73 2.87
CA PRO A 99 16.40 12.07 1.44
C PRO A 99 16.02 10.92 0.49
N SER A 100 16.13 9.66 0.93
CA SER A 100 15.58 8.51 0.18
C SER A 100 14.07 8.45 0.16
N ASP A 101 13.37 9.00 1.15
CA ASP A 101 11.91 8.99 1.21
C ASP A 101 11.32 9.84 0.09
N TYR A 102 11.82 11.07 -0.07
CA TYR A 102 11.42 11.98 -1.14
C TYR A 102 11.70 11.38 -2.51
N ARG A 103 12.91 10.86 -2.74
CA ARG A 103 13.24 10.20 -4.02
C ARG A 103 12.33 9.02 -4.34
N ARG A 104 12.04 8.16 -3.35
CA ARG A 104 11.10 7.04 -3.55
C ARG A 104 9.68 7.54 -3.82
N ILE A 105 9.22 8.63 -3.19
CA ILE A 105 7.93 9.25 -3.49
C ILE A 105 7.90 9.77 -4.93
N GLU A 106 8.95 10.43 -5.39
CA GLU A 106 9.08 10.89 -6.79
C GLU A 106 9.04 9.70 -7.76
N ASP A 107 9.79 8.63 -7.48
CA ASP A 107 9.76 7.38 -8.27
C ASP A 107 8.34 6.77 -8.33
N TRP A 108 7.59 6.86 -7.22
CA TRP A 108 6.19 6.43 -7.18
C TRP A 108 5.29 7.30 -8.04
N VAL A 109 5.47 8.63 -8.05
CA VAL A 109 4.69 9.53 -8.91
C VAL A 109 4.91 9.20 -10.38
N GLU A 110 6.16 8.98 -10.80
CA GLU A 110 6.46 8.54 -12.17
C GLU A 110 5.80 7.20 -12.50
N ARG A 111 5.85 6.23 -11.58
CA ARG A 111 5.20 4.93 -11.77
C ARG A 111 3.69 5.05 -11.91
N LEU A 112 3.07 5.85 -11.05
CA LEU A 112 1.63 6.06 -11.04
C LEU A 112 1.15 6.69 -12.34
N ASP A 113 1.95 7.56 -12.98
CA ASP A 113 1.62 8.11 -14.29
C ASP A 113 1.45 7.01 -15.35
N GLY A 114 2.38 6.04 -15.38
CA GLY A 114 2.26 4.87 -16.23
C GLY A 114 1.05 4.00 -15.90
N TRP A 115 0.78 3.78 -14.61
CA TRP A 115 -0.34 2.94 -14.18
C TRP A 115 -1.71 3.57 -14.44
N PHE A 116 -1.88 4.87 -14.19
CA PHE A 116 -3.11 5.58 -14.52
C PHE A 116 -3.38 5.54 -16.04
N LYS A 117 -2.35 5.75 -16.87
CA LYS A 117 -2.46 5.58 -18.33
C LYS A 117 -2.79 4.13 -18.74
N GLY A 118 -2.33 3.16 -17.96
CA GLY A 118 -2.61 1.73 -18.12
C GLY A 118 -3.96 1.25 -17.57
N GLY A 119 -4.77 2.14 -16.99
CA GLY A 119 -6.11 1.81 -16.51
C GLY A 119 -6.24 1.59 -14.99
N LEU A 120 -5.26 1.99 -14.19
CA LEU A 120 -5.42 2.08 -12.74
C LEU A 120 -6.56 3.03 -12.40
N GLN A 121 -7.51 2.58 -11.57
CA GLN A 121 -8.71 3.35 -11.24
C GLN A 121 -8.64 3.96 -9.84
N THR A 122 -8.03 3.25 -8.89
CA THR A 122 -7.99 3.68 -7.49
C THR A 122 -6.60 3.47 -6.90
N LEU A 123 -6.13 4.45 -6.13
CA LEU A 123 -4.91 4.38 -5.34
C LEU A 123 -5.23 4.59 -3.86
N TYR A 124 -4.89 3.61 -3.03
CA TYR A 124 -4.77 3.76 -1.58
C TYR A 124 -3.29 3.80 -1.22
N PHE A 125 -2.81 4.93 -0.70
CA PHE A 125 -1.40 5.12 -0.37
C PHE A 125 -1.22 5.44 1.12
N PHE A 126 -0.74 4.47 1.88
CA PHE A 126 -0.56 4.55 3.33
C PHE A 126 0.89 4.95 3.65
N VAL A 127 1.08 6.15 4.18
CA VAL A 127 2.40 6.66 4.60
C VAL A 127 2.64 6.35 6.07
N HIS A 128 3.76 5.68 6.35
CA HIS A 128 4.23 5.36 7.70
C HIS A 128 5.64 5.91 7.90
N GLN A 129 5.87 6.54 9.06
CA GLN A 129 7.19 6.98 9.54
C GLN A 129 7.47 6.30 10.88
N PRO A 130 8.73 6.16 11.34
CA PRO A 130 9.08 5.40 12.54
C PRO A 130 8.25 5.70 13.79
N ASP A 131 7.92 6.97 14.03
CA ASP A 131 7.04 7.44 15.11
C ASP A 131 5.71 8.03 14.61
N ASN A 132 5.48 7.98 13.29
CA ASN A 132 4.37 8.61 12.56
C ASN A 132 4.19 10.13 12.77
N VAL A 133 5.06 10.81 13.53
CA VAL A 133 4.96 12.26 13.75
C VAL A 133 5.15 13.01 12.43
N LEU A 134 6.06 12.50 11.60
CA LEU A 134 6.44 13.10 10.31
C LEU A 134 5.66 12.53 9.11
N SER A 135 4.72 11.59 9.34
CA SER A 135 3.89 11.04 8.26
C SER A 135 3.04 12.10 7.56
N PRO A 136 2.42 13.08 8.27
CA PRO A 136 1.68 14.16 7.63
C PRO A 136 2.55 15.04 6.71
N ASP A 137 3.81 15.31 7.07
CA ASP A 137 4.74 16.11 6.27
C ASP A 137 5.06 15.43 4.94
N LEU A 138 5.38 14.12 4.97
CA LEU A 138 5.64 13.38 3.74
C LEU A 138 4.36 13.22 2.90
N ALA A 139 3.22 13.00 3.53
CA ALA A 139 1.93 12.92 2.84
C ALA A 139 1.57 14.24 2.15
N LEU A 140 1.82 15.38 2.80
CA LEU A 140 1.63 16.70 2.22
C LEU A 140 2.51 16.91 0.98
N TYR A 141 3.79 16.53 1.07
CA TYR A 141 4.70 16.58 -0.06
C TYR A 141 4.20 15.72 -1.22
N PHE A 142 3.79 14.48 -0.95
CA PHE A 142 3.26 13.58 -1.97
C PHE A 142 1.97 14.12 -2.61
N ILE A 143 1.02 14.63 -1.81
CA ILE A 143 -0.22 15.25 -2.31
C ILE A 143 0.07 16.40 -3.28
N ARG A 144 1.06 17.25 -2.97
CA ARG A 144 1.45 18.36 -3.85
C ARG A 144 2.01 17.87 -5.18
N LEU A 145 2.83 16.81 -5.16
CA LEU A 145 3.31 16.19 -6.39
C LEU A 145 2.16 15.58 -7.19
N LEU A 146 1.23 14.87 -6.55
CA LEU A 146 0.06 14.30 -7.22
C LEU A 146 -0.83 15.37 -7.85
N ASN A 147 -1.13 16.44 -7.12
CA ASN A 147 -1.91 17.57 -7.64
C ASN A 147 -1.21 18.25 -8.82
N GLY A 148 0.12 18.44 -8.73
CA GLY A 148 0.92 19.04 -9.80
C GLY A 148 1.04 18.17 -11.06
N GLN A 149 1.30 16.88 -10.89
CA GLN A 149 1.52 15.94 -11.99
C GLN A 149 0.22 15.52 -12.69
N PHE A 150 -0.83 15.27 -11.91
CA PHE A 150 -2.08 14.69 -12.41
C PHE A 150 -3.24 15.70 -12.47
N GLY A 151 -3.02 16.96 -12.09
CA GLY A 151 -4.07 17.98 -12.06
C GLY A 151 -5.18 17.67 -11.06
N LEU A 152 -4.88 16.87 -10.03
CA LEU A 152 -5.83 16.51 -8.98
C LEU A 152 -6.05 17.70 -8.03
N ASN A 153 -7.17 17.67 -7.30
CA ASN A 153 -7.50 18.63 -6.25
C ASN A 153 -7.60 17.92 -4.89
N LEU A 154 -6.59 17.12 -4.54
CA LEU A 154 -6.54 16.44 -3.25
C LEU A 154 -6.36 17.47 -2.13
N ALA A 155 -7.13 17.29 -1.05
CA ALA A 155 -7.06 18.18 0.11
C ALA A 155 -5.74 18.00 0.86
N GLU A 156 -5.07 19.11 1.17
CA GLU A 156 -3.87 19.10 2.00
C GLU A 156 -4.23 18.85 3.48
N PRO A 157 -3.48 17.99 4.20
CA PRO A 157 -3.70 17.77 5.62
C PRO A 157 -3.39 19.04 6.43
N ARG A 158 -4.21 19.29 7.45
CA ARG A 158 -3.90 20.33 8.46
C ARG A 158 -2.98 19.75 9.52
N ILE A 159 -1.71 20.10 9.47
CA ILE A 159 -0.72 19.65 10.46
C ILE A 159 -0.90 20.50 11.72
N SER A 160 -1.46 19.88 12.77
CA SER A 160 -1.55 20.51 14.09
C SER A 160 -0.36 20.09 14.93
N THR A 161 0.53 21.03 15.26
CA THR A 161 1.52 20.82 16.31
C THR A 161 0.76 20.75 17.64
N GLN A 162 0.73 19.60 18.31
CA GLN A 162 0.35 19.58 19.72
C GLN A 162 1.30 20.53 20.45
N ALA A 163 0.75 21.55 21.11
CA ALA A 163 1.54 22.38 21.99
C ALA A 163 2.24 21.47 22.99
N VAL A 164 3.57 21.56 23.09
CA VAL A 164 4.34 20.91 24.16
C VAL A 164 3.66 21.33 25.46
N GLN A 165 3.01 20.38 26.12
CA GLN A 165 2.44 20.60 27.44
C GLN A 165 3.63 20.99 28.32
N GLY A 166 3.70 22.27 28.66
CA GLY A 166 4.80 22.84 29.43
C GLY A 166 5.04 22.02 30.69
N SER A 167 6.30 21.80 31.02
CA SER A 167 6.72 21.05 32.21
C SER A 167 5.96 21.54 33.44
N LEU A 168 5.07 20.70 33.96
CA LEU A 168 4.83 20.71 35.39
C LEU A 168 6.05 20.03 35.99
N PHE A 169 6.93 20.84 36.56
CA PHE A 169 7.99 20.62 37.56
C PHE A 169 9.21 21.48 37.23
#